data_AF-A0A9P7JUC6-F1
#
_entry.id   AF-A0A9P7JUC6-F1
#
_cell.length_a   1.000
_cell.length_b   1.000
_cell.length_c   1.000
_cell.angle_alpha   90.00
_cell.angle_beta   90.00
_cell.angle_gamma   90.00
#
_symmetry.space_group_name_H-M   'P 1'
#
loop_
_entity.id
_entity.type
_entity.pdbx_description
1 polymer ?
#
loop_
_entity_poly.entity_id
_entity_poly.type
_entity_poly.pdbx_seq_one_letter_code
_entity_poly.pdbx_strand_id
1 'polypeptide(L)'
;EVTRISRGGYNLQMTLGWPIADYKETRSFIVHLAHEHLNINKSWKRQNQSYLQVVYLEAIKCYPILDRYHDNWVVSDMLRMFLKNSCTRDS
;
A
#
# COMPACT_ATOMS: atom_id res chain seq x y z
N GLU A 1 8.99 -0.58 35.03
CA GLU A 1 7.77 -0.34 34.23
C GLU A 1 8.05 0.82 33.28
N VAL A 2 8.09 0.58 31.97
CA VAL A 2 8.47 1.62 30.99
C VAL A 2 7.28 1.87 30.06
N THR A 3 6.45 2.83 30.46
CA THR A 3 5.31 3.34 29.71
C THR A 3 5.77 4.48 28.81
N ARG A 4 6.33 4.14 27.63
CA ARG A 4 6.51 5.10 26.53
C ARG A 4 6.07 4.48 25.21
N ILE A 5 4.75 4.35 25.04
CA ILE A 5 4.13 4.02 23.74
C ILE A 5 4.26 5.27 22.86
N SER A 6 5.47 5.51 22.36
CA SER A 6 5.79 6.58 21.42
C SER A 6 5.14 6.26 20.08
N ARG A 7 4.04 6.94 19.73
CA ARG A 7 3.50 7.07 18.35
C ARG A 7 3.68 5.82 17.48
N GLY A 8 3.15 4.69 17.95
CA GLY A 8 3.21 3.40 17.25
C GLY A 8 2.39 3.44 15.97
N GLY A 9 2.95 4.05 14.92
CA GLY A 9 2.38 4.08 13.59
C GLY A 9 2.04 2.65 13.17
N TYR A 10 0.80 2.47 12.74
CA TYR A 10 0.31 1.21 12.22
C TYR A 10 1.34 0.59 11.25
N ASN A 11 1.95 -0.52 11.66
CA ASN A 11 2.93 -1.25 10.86
C ASN A 11 2.22 -2.36 10.13
N LEU A 12 1.76 -2.08 8.91
CA LEU A 12 1.07 -3.05 8.04
C LEU A 12 1.88 -4.35 7.90
N GLN A 13 3.21 -4.27 7.87
CA GLN A 13 4.07 -5.45 7.89
C GLN A 13 3.83 -6.37 9.10
N MET A 14 3.74 -5.82 10.32
CA MET A 14 3.45 -6.61 11.51
C MET A 14 2.04 -7.20 11.46
N THR A 15 1.07 -6.46 10.91
CA THR A 15 -0.31 -6.93 10.74
C THR A 15 -0.41 -8.09 9.76
N LEU A 16 0.38 -8.06 8.69
CA LEU A 16 0.42 -9.12 7.68
C LEU A 16 1.20 -10.36 8.16
N GLY A 17 2.17 -10.18 9.06
CA GLY A 17 3.07 -11.25 9.50
C GLY A 17 3.99 -11.75 8.38
N TRP A 18 4.14 -10.97 7.30
CA TRP A 18 4.96 -11.35 6.16
C TRP A 18 6.45 -11.23 6.45
N PRO A 19 7.29 -12.05 5.80
CA PRO A 19 8.73 -11.84 5.82
C PRO A 19 9.07 -10.44 5.28
N ILE A 20 10.11 -9.83 5.85
CA ILE A 20 10.48 -8.46 5.50
C ILE A 20 10.83 -8.32 4.02
N ALA A 21 11.43 -9.36 3.44
CA ALA A 21 11.75 -9.42 2.02
C ALA A 21 10.49 -9.35 1.15
N ASP A 22 9.55 -10.28 1.34
CA ASP A 22 8.30 -10.35 0.55
C ASP A 22 7.46 -9.08 0.69
N TYR A 23 7.37 -8.52 1.90
CA TYR A 23 6.67 -7.26 2.13
C TYR A 23 7.29 -6.11 1.35
N LYS A 24 8.63 -5.97 1.40
CA LYS A 24 9.32 -4.90 0.68
C LYS A 24 9.21 -5.06 -0.82
N GLU A 25 9.33 -6.28 -1.33
CA GLU A 25 9.21 -6.59 -2.75
C GLU A 25 7.80 -6.27 -3.26
N THR A 26 6.77 -6.83 -2.62
CA THR A 26 5.38 -6.59 -2.96
C THR A 26 5.03 -5.11 -2.88
N ARG A 27 5.47 -4.42 -1.81
CA ARG A 27 5.26 -2.97 -1.67
C ARG A 27 5.94 -2.19 -2.80
N SER A 28 7.15 -2.56 -3.18
CA SER A 28 7.89 -1.86 -4.25
C SER A 28 7.19 -2.03 -5.59
N PHE A 29 6.66 -3.22 -5.86
CA PHE A 29 5.85 -3.49 -7.05
C PHE A 29 4.54 -2.68 -7.05
N ILE A 30 3.80 -2.67 -5.94
CA ILE A 30 2.55 -1.88 -5.82
C ILE A 30 2.83 -0.37 -5.98
N VAL A 31 3.94 0.12 -5.42
CA VAL A 31 4.37 1.51 -5.61
C VAL A 31 4.72 1.80 -7.06
N HIS A 32 5.39 0.88 -7.74
CA HIS A 32 5.67 1.01 -9.18
C HIS A 32 4.39 1.10 -10.01
N LEU A 33 3.42 0.20 -9.78
CA LEU A 33 2.10 0.27 -10.41
C LEU A 33 1.35 1.57 -10.07
N ALA A 34 1.52 2.10 -8.86
CA ALA A 34 0.95 3.39 -8.48
C ALA A 34 1.57 4.56 -9.25
N HIS A 35 2.87 4.50 -9.56
CA HIS A 35 3.51 5.50 -10.40
C HIS A 35 3.06 5.41 -11.87
N GLU A 36 2.84 4.20 -12.37
CA GLU A 36 2.44 3.96 -13.77
C GLU A 36 0.95 4.29 -14.01
N HIS A 37 0.07 3.86 -13.12
CA HIS A 37 -1.38 3.93 -13.34
C HIS A 37 -2.11 4.95 -12.46
N LEU A 38 -1.57 5.32 -11.30
CA LEU A 38 -2.22 6.26 -10.38
C LEU A 38 -1.56 7.64 -10.43
N ASN A 39 -2.31 8.64 -9.99
CA ASN A 39 -1.78 9.99 -9.93
C ASN A 39 -1.23 10.27 -8.54
N ILE A 40 0.07 10.08 -8.33
CA ILE A 40 0.71 10.22 -7.00
C ILE A 40 0.59 11.62 -6.37
N ASN A 41 0.25 12.64 -7.16
CA ASN A 41 -0.01 14.01 -6.70
C ASN A 41 -1.44 14.20 -6.16
N LYS A 42 -2.30 13.20 -6.30
CA LYS A 42 -3.67 13.21 -5.78
C LYS A 42 -3.78 12.34 -4.54
N SER A 43 -4.56 12.82 -3.57
CA SER A 43 -4.90 12.04 -2.38
C SER A 43 -5.72 10.79 -2.76
N TRP A 44 -5.67 9.75 -1.92
CA TRP A 44 -6.39 8.48 -2.12
C TRP A 44 -7.85 8.65 -2.57
N LYS A 45 -8.62 9.55 -1.94
CA LYS A 45 -10.03 9.80 -2.26
C LYS A 45 -10.27 10.39 -3.67
N ARG A 46 -9.23 10.96 -4.28
CA ARG A 46 -9.26 11.58 -5.61
C ARG A 46 -8.64 10.69 -6.70
N GLN A 47 -8.24 9.47 -6.34
CA GLN A 47 -7.77 8.48 -7.31
C GLN A 47 -8.94 7.93 -8.13
N ASN A 48 -8.65 7.58 -9.38
CA ASN A 48 -9.65 6.98 -10.25
C ASN A 48 -9.85 5.51 -9.86
N GLN A 49 -11.10 5.12 -9.63
CA GLN A 49 -11.43 3.76 -9.19
C GLN A 49 -11.07 2.71 -10.25
N SER A 50 -11.23 3.04 -11.54
CA SER A 50 -10.86 2.14 -12.65
C SER A 50 -9.36 1.81 -12.64
N TYR A 51 -8.49 2.79 -12.39
CA TYR A 51 -7.05 2.56 -12.31
C TYR A 51 -6.67 1.79 -11.04
N LEU A 52 -7.33 2.04 -9.90
CA LEU A 52 -7.13 1.24 -8.69
C LEU A 52 -7.44 -0.24 -8.96
N GLN A 53 -8.51 -0.53 -9.70
CA GLN A 53 -8.87 -1.89 -10.05
C GLN A 53 -7.82 -2.57 -10.94
N VAL A 54 -7.22 -1.85 -11.89
CA VAL A 54 -6.08 -2.35 -12.66
C VAL A 54 -4.91 -2.70 -11.75
N VAL A 55 -4.55 -1.81 -10.82
CA VAL A 55 -3.46 -2.06 -9.86
C VAL A 55 -3.74 -3.30 -9.00
N TYR A 56 -4.98 -3.51 -8.56
CA TYR A 56 -5.34 -4.72 -7.80
C TYR A 56 -5.19 -5.99 -8.63
N LEU A 57 -5.70 -5.99 -9.87
CA LEU A 57 -5.62 -7.16 -10.74
C LEU A 57 -4.16 -7.52 -11.07
N GLU A 58 -3.34 -6.53 -11.39
CA GLU A 58 -1.90 -6.70 -11.66
C GLU A 58 -1.16 -7.20 -10.41
N ALA A 59 -1.45 -6.62 -9.24
CA ALA A 59 -0.83 -7.02 -7.98
C ALA A 59 -1.18 -8.47 -7.61
N ILE A 60 -2.45 -8.88 -7.72
CA ILE A 60 -2.89 -10.27 -7.46
C ILE A 60 -2.25 -11.24 -8.46
N LYS A 61 -2.16 -10.85 -9.74
CA LYS A 61 -1.55 -11.67 -10.79
C LYS A 61 -0.08 -11.96 -10.51
N CYS A 62 0.68 -11.00 -9.99
CA CYS A 62 2.07 -11.20 -9.58
C CYS A 62 2.21 -11.87 -8.21
N TYR A 63 1.37 -11.47 -7.25
CA TYR A 63 1.41 -11.94 -5.87
C TYR A 63 0.06 -12.55 -5.50
N PRO A 64 -0.17 -13.84 -5.81
CA PRO A 64 -1.44 -14.51 -5.52
C PRO A 64 -1.75 -14.61 -4.01
N ILE A 65 -0.76 -14.35 -3.14
CA ILE A 65 -0.98 -14.18 -1.71
C ILE A 65 -1.93 -13.01 -1.39
N LEU A 66 -1.99 -11.99 -2.25
CA LEU A 66 -2.89 -10.84 -2.09
C LEU A 66 -4.36 -11.21 -2.28
N ASP A 67 -4.67 -12.21 -3.12
CA ASP A 67 -6.04 -12.72 -3.34
C ASP A 67 -6.65 -13.29 -2.05
N ARG A 68 -5.81 -13.77 -1.13
CA ARG A 68 -6.25 -14.29 0.18
C ARG A 68 -6.85 -13.21 1.08
N TYR A 69 -6.64 -11.93 0.76
CA TYR A 69 -7.10 -10.81 1.56
C TYR A 69 -8.35 -10.18 0.93
N HIS A 70 -9.46 -10.26 1.66
CA HIS A 70 -10.76 -9.73 1.23
C HIS A 70 -10.68 -8.23 0.86
N ASP A 71 -11.44 -7.80 -0.14
CA ASP A 71 -11.48 -6.40 -0.63
C ASP A 71 -10.13 -5.81 -1.09
N ASN A 72 -9.07 -6.62 -1.26
CA ASN A 72 -7.73 -6.12 -1.56
C ASN A 72 -7.25 -5.07 -0.55
N TRP A 73 -7.65 -5.22 0.72
CA TRP A 73 -7.39 -4.22 1.76
C TRP A 73 -5.89 -3.99 1.94
N VAL A 74 -5.06 -5.02 1.73
CA VAL A 74 -3.60 -4.96 1.82
C VAL A 74 -3.01 -3.99 0.78
N VAL A 75 -3.42 -4.15 -0.47
CA VAL A 75 -2.96 -3.29 -1.57
C VAL A 75 -3.48 -1.87 -1.37
N SER A 76 -4.75 -1.74 -0.98
CA SER A 76 -5.37 -0.45 -0.67
C SER A 76 -4.63 0.31 0.43
N ASP A 77 -4.21 -0.39 1.49
CA ASP A 77 -3.53 0.22 2.62
C ASP A 77 -2.09 0.62 2.26
N MET A 78 -1.35 -0.24 1.54
CA MET A 78 -0.02 0.10 1.02
C MET A 78 -0.06 1.36 0.13
N LEU A 79 -1.03 1.42 -0.78
CA LEU A 79 -1.22 2.58 -1.65
C LEU A 79 -1.61 3.83 -0.85
N ARG A 80 -2.50 3.70 0.14
CA ARG A 80 -2.90 4.82 1.00
C ARG A 80 -1.72 5.37 1.78
N MET A 81 -0.88 4.51 2.36
CA MET A 81 0.35 4.95 3.03
C MET A 81 1.31 5.64 2.09
N PHE A 82 1.49 5.08 0.89
CA PHE A 82 2.36 5.63 -0.13
C PHE A 82 1.88 7.02 -0.59
N LEU A 83 0.63 7.16 -1.02
CA LEU A 83 0.05 8.43 -1.45
C LEU A 83 0.04 9.48 -0.35
N LYS A 84 -0.18 9.07 0.91
CA LYS A 84 -0.11 9.98 2.06
C LYS A 84 1.29 10.57 2.21
N ASN A 85 2.34 9.75 2.07
CA ASN A 85 3.73 10.19 2.16
C ASN A 85 4.13 11.06 0.95
N SER A 86 3.72 10.66 -0.26
CA SER A 86 4.01 11.40 -1.50
C SER A 86 3.35 12.79 -1.50
N CYS A 87 2.07 12.89 -1.10
CA CYS A 87 1.35 14.16 -1.06
C CYS A 87 1.91 15.14 -0.01
N THR A 88 2.54 14.65 1.07
CA THR A 88 3.18 15.51 2.09
C THR A 88 4.55 16.05 1.70
N ARG A 89 5.18 15.53 0.63
CA ARG A 89 6.50 15.99 0.17
C ARG A 89 6.41 17.08 -0.90
N ASP A 90 5.20 17.42 -1.34
CA ASP A 90 4.87 18.45 -2.32
C ASP A 90 3.96 19.52 -1.67
N SER A 91 4.41 20.14 -0.58
CA SER A 91 3.75 21.28 0.07
C SER A 91 4.78 22.26 0.57
#